data_AF-A0A3N7HWP8-F1
#
_entry.id   AF-A0A3N7HWP8-F1
#
_cell.length_a   1.000
_cell.length_b   1.000
_cell.length_c   1.000
_cell.angle_alpha   90.00
_cell.angle_beta   90.00
_cell.angle_gamma   90.00
#
_symmetry.space_group_name_H-M   'P 1'
#
loop_
_entity.id
_entity.type
_entity.pdbx_description
1 polymer ?
#
loop_
_entity_poly.entity_id
_entity_poly.type
_entity_poly.pdbx_seq_one_letter_code
_entity_poly.pdbx_strand_id
1 'polypeptide(L)' 'MNRHPEFAALFELPVAERLELVEDLWDSIADEIDAQPVPEAVVRELRERMARYDANPESGIPWEEVKRRLREEK' A
#
# COMPACT_ATOMS: atom_id res chain seq x y z
N MET A 1 17.89 -0.82 11.81
CA MET A 1 16.68 -0.11 12.30
C MET A 1 17.10 0.84 13.39
N ASN A 2 16.93 2.15 13.18
CA ASN A 2 17.16 3.14 14.22
C ASN A 2 16.02 3.03 15.23
N ARG A 3 16.31 2.61 16.46
CA ARG A 3 15.32 2.72 17.53
C ARG A 3 15.30 4.17 18.00
N HIS A 4 14.17 4.79 17.80
CA HIS A 4 13.84 6.10 18.33
C HIS A 4 13.67 6.00 19.86
N PRO A 5 14.56 6.65 20.66
CA PRO A 5 14.54 6.51 22.11
C PRO A 5 13.22 6.96 22.75
N GLU A 6 12.52 7.90 22.12
CA GLU A 6 11.20 8.38 22.51
C GLU A 6 10.12 7.28 22.49
N PHE A 7 10.33 6.19 21.74
CA PHE A 7 9.40 5.06 21.63
C PHE A 7 9.87 3.80 22.35
N ALA A 8 10.93 3.89 23.17
CA ALA A 8 11.50 2.72 23.84
C ALA A 8 10.46 1.93 24.66
N ALA A 9 9.53 2.63 25.33
CA ALA A 9 8.46 2.02 26.12
C ALA A 9 7.51 1.13 25.30
N LEU A 10 7.29 1.44 24.01
CA LEU A 10 6.41 0.64 23.14
C LEU A 10 6.97 -0.77 22.89
N PHE A 11 8.30 -0.93 22.95
CA PHE A 11 8.93 -2.23 22.75
C PHE A 11 8.88 -3.12 24.00
N GLU A 12 8.62 -2.55 25.18
CA GLU A 12 8.46 -3.29 26.44
C GLU A 12 7.03 -3.82 26.63
N LEU A 13 6.08 -3.38 25.80
CA LEU A 13 4.71 -3.89 25.82
C LEU A 13 4.66 -5.39 25.44
N PRO A 14 3.73 -6.16 26.02
CA PRO A 14 3.42 -7.51 25.56
C PRO A 14 3.13 -7.54 24.07
N VAL A 15 3.42 -8.68 23.42
CA VAL A 15 3.25 -8.84 21.96
C VAL A 15 1.82 -8.49 21.52
N ALA A 16 0.81 -8.89 22.29
CA ALA A 16 -0.59 -8.61 21.98
C ALA A 16 -0.87 -7.10 21.94
N GLU A 17 -0.44 -6.36 22.95
CA GLU A 17 -0.62 -4.89 23.02
C GLU A 17 0.14 -4.16 21.91
N ARG A 18 1.33 -4.66 21.52
CA ARG A 18 2.06 -4.10 20.37
C ARG A 18 1.34 -4.35 19.05
N LEU A 19 0.67 -5.49 18.90
CA LEU A 19 -0.10 -5.80 17.70
C LEU A 19 -1.33 -4.90 17.60
N GLU A 20 -2.06 -4.75 18.71
CA GLU A 20 -3.21 -3.83 18.82
C GLU A 20 -2.80 -2.39 18.49
N LEU A 21 -1.69 -1.91 19.08
CA LEU A 21 -1.17 -0.58 18.77
C LEU A 21 -0.77 -0.40 17.29
N VAL A 22 -0.19 -1.44 16.68
CA VAL A 22 0.16 -1.40 15.24
C VAL A 22 -1.11 -1.32 14.39
N GLU A 23 -2.17 -2.05 14.75
CA GLU A 23 -3.46 -2.01 14.08
C GLU A 23 -4.11 -0.62 14.21
N ASP A 24 -4.23 -0.09 15.43
CA ASP A 24 -4.80 1.23 15.69
C ASP A 24 -4.07 2.35 14.93
N LEU A 25 -2.73 2.31 14.92
CA LEU A 25 -1.92 3.28 14.18
C LEU A 25 -2.12 3.13 12.66
N TRP A 26 -2.26 1.89 12.17
CA TRP A 26 -2.49 1.64 10.76
C TRP A 26 -3.86 2.15 10.31
N ASP A 27 -4.89 1.91 11.11
CA ASP A 27 -6.26 2.41 10.86
C ASP A 27 -6.30 3.94 10.88
N SER A 28 -5.65 4.58 11.86
CA SER A 28 -5.56 6.04 11.93
C SER A 28 -4.88 6.63 10.67
N ILE A 29 -3.83 5.99 10.16
CA ILE A 29 -3.15 6.42 8.94
C ILE A 29 -4.06 6.22 7.72
N ALA A 30 -4.78 5.10 7.65
CA ALA A 30 -5.72 4.83 6.58
C ALA A 30 -6.84 5.88 6.53
N ASP A 31 -7.42 6.23 7.67
CA ASP A 31 -8.44 7.28 7.78
C ASP A 31 -7.94 8.65 7.28
N GLU A 32 -6.70 9.01 7.61
CA GLU A 32 -6.07 10.25 7.11
C GLU A 32 -5.81 10.25 5.60
N ILE A 33 -5.49 9.08 5.03
CA ILE A 33 -5.27 8.91 3.59
C ILE A 33 -6.61 8.91 2.84
N ASP A 34 -7.62 8.22 3.36
CA ASP A 34 -8.95 8.14 2.75
C ASP A 34 -9.66 9.50 2.74
N ALA A 35 -9.30 10.38 3.66
CA ALA A 35 -9.73 11.78 3.63
C ALA A 35 -9.17 12.58 2.43
N GLN A 36 -8.12 12.07 1.75
CA GLN A 36 -7.54 12.71 0.58
C GLN A 36 -8.15 12.14 -0.71
N PRO A 37 -8.64 12.98 -1.62
CA PRO A 37 -9.18 12.49 -2.88
C PRO A 37 -8.06 11.85 -3.71
N VAL A 38 -8.34 10.68 -4.28
CA VAL A 38 -7.45 10.06 -5.29
C VAL A 38 -7.26 11.06 -6.44
N PRO A 39 -6.02 11.40 -6.85
CA PRO A 39 -5.79 12.36 -7.92
C PRO A 39 -6.50 11.94 -9.21
N GLU A 40 -7.21 12.87 -9.85
CA GLU A 40 -8.00 12.59 -11.06
C GLU A 40 -7.18 11.94 -12.18
N ALA A 41 -5.88 12.29 -12.27
CA ALA A 41 -4.96 11.71 -13.22
C ALA A 41 -4.80 10.19 -13.04
N VAL A 42 -4.76 9.71 -11.79
CA VAL A 42 -4.66 8.27 -11.46
C VAL A 42 -5.97 7.57 -11.84
N VAL A 43 -7.11 8.16 -11.48
CA VAL A 43 -8.44 7.62 -11.83
C VAL A 43 -8.60 7.51 -13.35
N ARG A 44 -8.16 8.54 -14.09
CA ARG A 44 -8.20 8.53 -15.56
C ARG A 44 -7.34 7.42 -16.15
N GLU A 45 -6.08 7.28 -15.73
CA GLU A 45 -5.21 6.20 -16.21
C GLU A 45 -5.80 4.81 -15.90
N LEU A 46 -6.38 4.60 -14.72
CA LEU A 46 -7.03 3.33 -14.38
C LEU A 46 -8.21 3.03 -15.30
N ARG A 47 -9.06 4.02 -15.60
CA ARG A 47 -10.16 3.87 -16.56
C ARG A 47 -9.67 3.55 -17.96
N GLU A 48 -8.62 4.23 -18.42
CA GLU A 48 -8.01 3.97 -19.72
C GLU A 48 -7.40 2.57 -19.81
N ARG A 49 -6.70 2.11 -18.76
CA ARG A 49 -6.19 0.73 -18.67
C ARG A 49 -7.31 -0.30 -18.69
N MET A 50 -8.40 -0.05 -17.97
CA MET A 50 -9.57 -0.94 -17.96
C MET A 50 -10.19 -1.05 -19.35
N ALA A 51 -10.45 0.08 -20.01
CA ALA A 51 -11.02 0.09 -21.36
C ALA A 51 -10.11 -0.62 -22.39
N ARG A 52 -8.78 -0.47 -22.28
CA ARG A 52 -7.82 -1.20 -23.11
C ARG A 52 -7.90 -2.72 -22.88
N TYR A 53 -8.04 -3.14 -21.63
CA TYR A 53 -8.19 -4.55 -21.28
C TYR A 53 -9.52 -5.13 -21.76
N ASP A 54 -10.63 -4.40 -21.59
CA ASP A 54 -11.95 -4.81 -22.09
C ASP A 54 -11.97 -5.00 -23.61
N ALA A 55 -11.27 -4.12 -24.34
CA ALA A 55 -11.13 -4.21 -25.80
C ALA A 55 -10.14 -5.31 -26.25
N ASN A 56 -9.12 -5.61 -25.42
CA ASN A 56 -8.12 -6.62 -25.70
C ASN A 56 -7.63 -7.29 -24.39
N PRO A 57 -8.22 -8.43 -23.98
CA PRO A 57 -7.83 -9.12 -22.75
C PRO A 57 -6.36 -9.59 -22.70
N GLU A 58 -5.73 -9.80 -23.87
CA GLU A 58 -4.31 -10.17 -23.97
C GLU A 58 -3.36 -8.99 -23.72
N SER A 59 -3.89 -7.78 -23.55
CA SER A 59 -3.09 -6.59 -23.21
C SER A 59 -2.59 -6.59 -21.76
N GLY A 60 -3.16 -7.43 -20.90
CA GLY A 60 -2.71 -7.64 -19.54
C GLY A 60 -1.44 -8.49 -19.45
N ILE A 61 -0.73 -8.37 -18.34
CA ILE A 61 0.35 -9.31 -17.97
C ILE A 61 0.02 -9.97 -16.63
N PRO A 62 0.43 -11.23 -16.41
CA PRO A 62 0.23 -11.88 -15.13
C PRO A 62 0.87 -11.11 -13.98
N TRP A 63 0.24 -11.13 -12.81
CA TRP A 63 0.76 -10.42 -11.63
C TRP A 63 2.18 -10.87 -11.22
N GLU A 64 2.50 -12.15 -11.40
CA GLU A 64 3.85 -12.67 -11.16
C GLU A 64 4.90 -12.00 -12.05
N GLU A 65 4.55 -11.72 -13.30
CA GLU A 65 5.43 -11.04 -14.25
C GLU A 65 5.63 -9.56 -13.87
N VAL A 66 4.59 -8.86 -13.39
CA VAL A 66 4.71 -7.50 -12.86
C VAL A 66 5.66 -7.48 -11.65
N LYS A 67 5.46 -8.37 -10.68
CA LYS A 67 6.30 -8.47 -9.49
C LYS A 67 7.75 -8.78 -9.83
N ARG A 68 7.99 -9.64 -10.83
CA ARG A 68 9.33 -9.97 -11.32
C ARG A 68 10.05 -8.72 -11.83
N ARG A 69 9.40 -7.96 -12.73
CA ARG A 69 9.97 -6.70 -13.27
C ARG A 69 10.31 -5.68 -12.18
N LEU A 70 9.39 -5.43 -11.25
CA LEU A 70 9.61 -4.49 -10.14
C LEU A 70 10.77 -4.88 -9.20
N ARG A 71 11.11 -6.16 -9.13
CA ARG A 71 12.25 -6.64 -8.34
C ARG A 71 13.58 -6.60 -9.11
N GLU A 72 13.52 -6.74 -10.43
CA GLU A 72 14.69 -6.67 -11.34
C GLU A 72 15.10 -5.23 -11.67
N GLU A 73 14.19 -4.25 -11.55
CA GLU A 73 14.47 -2.81 -11.72
C GLU A 73 15.19 -2.17 -10.51
N LYS A 74 15.81 -2.97 -9.64
CA LYS A 74 16.61 -2.51 -8.48
C LYS A 74 18.10 -2.52 -8.75
#